data_AF-A0A9Q8SSH8-F1
#
_entry.id   AF-A0A9Q8SSH8-F1
#
_cell.length_a   1.000
_cell.length_b   1.000
_cell.length_c   1.000
_cell.angle_alpha   90.00
_cell.angle_beta   90.00
_cell.angle_gamma   90.00
#
_symmetry.space_group_name_H-M   'P 1'
#
loop_
_entity.id
_entity.type
_entity.pdbx_description
1 polymer ?
#
loop_
_entity_poly.entity_id
_entity_poly.type
_entity_poly.pdbx_seq_one_letter_code
_entity_poly.pdbx_strand_id
1 'polypeptide(L)'
;MEVLQQLLRAEHLPHSQTEPLTMHLVSPLPERQSQATAQIMASFPPAPDTTAVAAANAAEITFDHCLFRKGHHAPASSYIFRSEATGSRTIVNHNDLPDMTTDEFLNVVEAFRGKGGRTWWHFEGRVPETTLSCILALRRALGDDVVTVSVEVERPGRAGLRELAAEADVVFYSKSWAEACGYTSADDCLREESLSLPRTSLAMVTWGAEGACCISPKDRQLVKSPVETPVKQVVDSVGAGDTFVAGMLYGLICQADAWDVTHSLDFAVALATLKVQREGFGGLGDDIRQDALAALVVISGGVTGRANMHSCAADALMQLEDGAPHTGPATANKAACGLLQLIVAYRMAPRPNRRLLRKQKRGEVIWAVATVPLCVRPHMPASEVCRENFVPFIWIYCSETVWVTEYTYRWAK
;
A
#
# COMPACT_ATOMS: atom_id res chain seq x y z
N MET A 1 -6.69 -6.80 4.46
CA MET A 1 -7.46 -7.25 3.27
C MET A 1 -8.68 -6.37 2.99
N GLU A 2 -9.65 -6.25 3.91
CA GLU A 2 -10.86 -5.43 3.71
C GLU A 2 -10.53 -3.98 3.31
N VAL A 3 -9.65 -3.30 4.06
CA VAL A 3 -9.23 -1.93 3.74
C VAL A 3 -8.59 -1.83 2.35
N LEU A 4 -7.69 -2.77 2.01
CA LEU A 4 -7.03 -2.79 0.70
C LEU A 4 -8.05 -2.97 -0.44
N GLN A 5 -9.06 -3.81 -0.24
CA GLN A 5 -10.16 -3.96 -1.18
C GLN A 5 -10.96 -2.65 -1.37
N GLN A 6 -11.22 -1.91 -0.29
CA GLN A 6 -11.87 -0.59 -0.41
C GLN A 6 -11.01 0.39 -1.21
N LEU A 7 -9.69 0.44 -0.95
CA LEU A 7 -8.75 1.29 -1.69
C LEU A 7 -8.69 0.96 -3.20
N LEU A 8 -8.86 -0.33 -3.54
CA LEU A 8 -8.90 -0.79 -4.93
C LEU A 8 -10.22 -0.45 -5.64
N ARG A 9 -11.30 -0.24 -4.89
CA ARG A 9 -12.63 0.11 -5.42
C ARG A 9 -12.91 1.61 -5.44
N ALA A 10 -12.13 2.39 -4.69
CA ALA A 10 -12.31 3.84 -4.58
C ALA A 10 -12.08 4.54 -5.93
N GLU A 11 -13.14 5.12 -6.50
CA GLU A 11 -13.11 5.75 -7.83
C GLU A 11 -12.13 6.93 -7.91
N HIS A 12 -11.91 7.63 -6.80
CA HIS A 12 -11.00 8.79 -6.71
C HIS A 12 -9.53 8.43 -6.46
N LEU A 13 -9.22 7.13 -6.30
CA LEU A 13 -7.84 6.66 -6.15
C LEU A 13 -7.40 5.96 -7.46
N PRO A 14 -6.86 6.70 -8.45
CA PRO A 14 -6.42 6.09 -9.72
C PRO A 14 -5.32 5.06 -9.49
N HIS A 15 -5.51 3.81 -9.93
CA HIS A 15 -4.46 2.77 -9.89
C HIS A 15 -3.60 2.86 -11.15
N SER A 16 -2.29 2.73 -11.02
CA SER A 16 -1.40 2.73 -12.20
C SER A 16 -1.47 1.42 -13.00
N GLN A 17 -2.09 0.39 -12.44
CA GLN A 17 -2.15 -0.93 -13.04
C GLN A 17 -3.25 -1.05 -14.10
N THR A 18 -2.87 -1.57 -15.27
CA THR A 18 -3.77 -1.78 -16.42
C THR A 18 -4.48 -3.13 -16.41
N GLU A 19 -4.04 -4.05 -15.55
CA GLU A 19 -4.52 -5.42 -15.45
C GLU A 19 -5.13 -5.64 -14.06
N PRO A 20 -6.17 -6.47 -13.94
CA PRO A 20 -6.88 -6.65 -12.68
C PRO A 20 -6.01 -7.36 -11.64
N LEU A 21 -5.90 -6.73 -10.47
CA LEU A 21 -5.22 -7.30 -9.32
C LEU A 21 -6.12 -8.34 -8.65
N THR A 22 -5.63 -9.58 -8.53
CA THR A 22 -6.35 -10.63 -7.79
C THR A 22 -5.79 -10.74 -6.37
N MET A 23 -6.67 -10.72 -5.38
CA MET A 23 -6.31 -10.87 -3.96
C MET A 23 -6.69 -12.26 -3.46
N HIS A 24 -5.76 -12.91 -2.79
CA HIS A 24 -5.97 -14.25 -2.25
C HIS A 24 -5.71 -14.28 -0.75
N LEU A 25 -6.64 -14.88 -0.02
CA LEU A 25 -6.49 -15.15 1.40
C LEU A 25 -6.02 -16.59 1.61
N VAL A 26 -4.92 -16.75 2.34
CA VAL A 26 -4.44 -18.05 2.83
C VAL A 26 -4.51 -17.99 4.34
N SER A 27 -5.48 -18.69 4.91
CA SER A 27 -5.74 -18.68 6.35
C SER A 27 -6.40 -19.99 6.79
N PRO A 28 -6.04 -20.55 7.96
CA PRO A 28 -6.84 -21.57 8.62
C PRO A 28 -8.25 -21.04 8.92
N LEU A 29 -9.25 -21.69 8.35
CA LEU A 29 -10.66 -21.38 8.59
C LEU A 29 -11.36 -22.58 9.23
N PRO A 30 -12.49 -22.37 9.91
CA PRO A 30 -13.38 -23.47 10.30
C PRO A 30 -13.81 -24.29 9.08
N GLU A 31 -14.46 -25.42 9.32
CA GLU A 31 -14.94 -26.28 8.24
C GLU A 31 -15.75 -25.49 7.20
N ARG A 32 -15.56 -25.81 5.92
CA ARG A 32 -16.08 -25.02 4.78
C ARG A 32 -17.58 -24.78 4.84
N GLN A 33 -18.34 -25.74 5.36
CA GLN A 33 -19.81 -25.69 5.45
C GLN A 33 -20.31 -25.10 6.77
N SER A 34 -19.42 -24.67 7.67
CA SER A 34 -19.80 -24.10 8.95
C SER A 34 -20.40 -22.70 8.79
N GLN A 35 -21.28 -22.33 9.73
CA GLN A 35 -21.83 -20.98 9.80
C GLN A 35 -20.73 -19.93 10.01
N ALA A 36 -19.70 -20.24 10.81
CA ALA A 36 -18.58 -19.33 11.07
C ALA A 36 -17.82 -19.00 9.78
N THR A 37 -17.54 -20.00 8.95
CA THR A 37 -16.91 -19.78 7.63
C THR A 37 -17.78 -18.91 6.74
N ALA A 38 -19.08 -19.19 6.66
CA ALA A 38 -20.00 -18.38 5.87
C ALA A 38 -20.04 -16.91 6.34
N GLN A 39 -20.02 -16.68 7.66
CA GLN A 39 -19.99 -15.34 8.25
C GLN A 39 -18.68 -14.60 7.96
N ILE A 40 -17.54 -15.29 8.07
CA ILE A 40 -16.23 -14.73 7.70
C ILE A 40 -16.20 -14.33 6.22
N MET A 41 -16.67 -15.21 5.33
CA MET A 41 -16.68 -14.89 3.89
C MET A 41 -17.63 -13.72 3.59
N ALA A 42 -18.78 -13.66 4.26
CA ALA A 42 -19.76 -12.58 4.10
C ALA A 42 -19.31 -11.23 4.71
N SER A 43 -18.31 -11.21 5.59
CA SER A 43 -17.77 -9.95 6.13
C SER A 43 -16.93 -9.19 5.12
N PHE A 44 -16.50 -9.84 4.03
CA PHE A 44 -15.85 -9.17 2.92
C PHE A 44 -16.90 -8.78 1.87
N PRO A 45 -16.94 -7.50 1.45
CA PRO A 45 -17.97 -7.05 0.53
C PRO A 45 -17.86 -7.77 -0.83
N PRO A 46 -18.98 -8.31 -1.37
CA PRO A 46 -18.97 -9.03 -2.64
C PRO A 46 -18.52 -8.11 -3.79
N ALA A 47 -18.12 -8.71 -4.91
CA ALA A 47 -17.92 -7.96 -6.15
C ALA A 47 -19.24 -7.26 -6.55
N PRO A 48 -19.21 -6.01 -7.05
CA PRO A 48 -20.43 -5.31 -7.43
C PRO A 48 -21.13 -6.02 -8.60
N ASP A 49 -22.43 -6.30 -8.45
CA ASP A 49 -23.32 -6.81 -9.50
C ASP A 49 -23.57 -5.72 -10.55
N THR A 50 -22.60 -5.46 -11.44
CA THR A 50 -22.83 -4.56 -12.58
C THR A 50 -22.26 -5.11 -13.88
N THR A 51 -23.09 -5.11 -14.93
CA THR A 51 -22.74 -5.50 -16.31
C THR A 51 -21.91 -4.43 -17.05
N ALA A 52 -21.25 -3.52 -16.33
CA ALA A 52 -20.44 -2.46 -16.89
C ALA A 52 -18.96 -2.85 -16.86
N VAL A 53 -18.21 -2.43 -17.87
CA VAL A 53 -16.77 -2.70 -18.07
C VAL A 53 -15.89 -2.28 -16.87
N ALA A 54 -16.43 -1.51 -15.92
CA ALA A 54 -15.82 -1.23 -14.61
C ALA A 54 -15.71 -2.45 -13.67
N ALA A 55 -16.49 -3.52 -13.89
CA ALA A 55 -16.43 -4.76 -13.13
C ALA A 55 -15.18 -5.61 -13.43
N ALA A 56 -14.46 -5.34 -14.53
CA ALA A 56 -13.29 -6.13 -14.91
C ALA A 56 -12.07 -5.91 -13.97
N ASN A 57 -12.08 -4.84 -13.16
CA ASN A 57 -11.02 -4.51 -12.20
C ASN A 57 -11.42 -4.78 -10.74
N ALA A 58 -12.51 -5.53 -10.50
CA ALA A 58 -12.99 -5.80 -9.15
C ALA A 58 -11.97 -6.67 -8.39
N ALA A 59 -11.29 -6.04 -7.44
CA ALA A 59 -10.38 -6.69 -6.49
C ALA A 59 -11.17 -7.58 -5.52
N GLU A 60 -11.68 -8.70 -6.01
CA GLU A 60 -12.34 -9.71 -5.20
C GLU A 60 -11.32 -10.47 -4.36
N ILE A 61 -11.66 -10.72 -3.09
CA ILE A 61 -10.86 -11.54 -2.21
C ILE A 61 -11.32 -12.97 -2.42
N THR A 62 -10.42 -13.82 -2.90
CA THR A 62 -10.71 -15.24 -3.11
C THR A 62 -10.32 -16.06 -1.88
N PHE A 63 -11.14 -17.06 -1.55
CA PHE A 63 -10.96 -17.96 -0.40
C PHE A 63 -10.56 -19.38 -0.82
N ASP A 64 -10.25 -19.59 -2.10
CA ASP A 64 -9.98 -20.91 -2.67
C ASP A 64 -8.75 -21.59 -2.07
N HIS A 65 -7.82 -20.78 -1.56
CA HIS A 65 -6.58 -21.23 -0.94
C HIS A 65 -6.61 -21.21 0.61
N CYS A 66 -7.78 -20.94 1.21
CA CYS A 66 -7.96 -21.08 2.65
C CYS A 66 -7.93 -22.56 3.09
N LEU A 67 -7.45 -22.79 4.31
CA LEU A 67 -7.24 -24.13 4.88
C LEU A 67 -8.40 -24.48 5.81
N PHE A 68 -9.41 -25.17 5.29
CA PHE A 68 -10.63 -25.48 6.04
C PHE A 68 -10.41 -26.67 6.99
N ARG A 69 -10.50 -26.42 8.30
CA ARG A 69 -10.26 -27.40 9.36
C ARG A 69 -11.51 -28.26 9.60
N LYS A 70 -11.50 -29.49 9.08
CA LYS A 70 -12.61 -30.45 9.23
C LYS A 70 -12.93 -30.70 10.71
N GLY A 71 -14.22 -30.66 11.07
CA GLY A 71 -14.68 -30.87 12.45
C GLY A 71 -14.52 -29.66 13.38
N HIS A 72 -13.98 -28.53 12.90
CA HIS A 72 -13.97 -27.28 13.64
C HIS A 72 -15.10 -26.37 13.13
N HIS A 73 -15.93 -25.86 14.04
CA HIS A 73 -17.08 -25.01 13.69
C HIS A 73 -16.99 -23.59 14.24
N ALA A 74 -16.09 -23.33 15.18
CA ALA A 74 -15.85 -22.01 15.75
C ALA A 74 -14.64 -21.35 15.07
N PRO A 75 -14.70 -20.03 14.79
CA PRO A 75 -13.57 -19.30 14.24
C PRO A 75 -12.53 -19.00 15.32
N ALA A 76 -11.29 -18.70 14.89
CA ALA A 76 -10.40 -17.91 15.72
C ALA A 76 -11.13 -16.62 16.13
N SER A 77 -11.12 -16.30 17.41
CA SER A 77 -11.97 -15.25 17.97
C SER A 77 -11.17 -14.31 18.86
N SER A 78 -11.44 -13.02 18.74
CA SER A 78 -10.92 -11.99 19.66
C SER A 78 -12.08 -11.26 20.31
N TYR A 79 -12.12 -11.32 21.63
CA TYR A 79 -13.07 -10.59 22.45
C TYR A 79 -12.42 -9.30 22.93
N ILE A 80 -12.99 -8.17 22.54
CA ILE A 80 -12.45 -6.85 22.86
C ILE A 80 -13.35 -6.22 23.90
N PHE A 81 -12.82 -6.07 25.12
CA PHE A 81 -13.51 -5.45 26.22
C PHE A 81 -13.06 -4.00 26.34
N ARG A 82 -13.98 -3.06 26.09
CA ARG A 82 -13.72 -1.62 26.19
C ARG A 82 -14.31 -1.06 27.48
N SER A 83 -13.46 -0.44 28.30
CA SER A 83 -13.88 0.30 29.49
C SER A 83 -14.47 1.64 29.09
N GLU A 84 -15.75 1.88 29.40
CA GLU A 84 -16.36 3.21 29.19
C GLU A 84 -15.69 4.30 30.04
N ALA A 85 -15.19 3.94 31.22
CA ALA A 85 -14.67 4.92 32.19
C ALA A 85 -13.29 5.46 31.80
N THR A 86 -12.46 4.62 31.17
CA THR A 86 -11.05 4.95 30.89
C THR A 86 -10.72 4.91 29.40
N GLY A 87 -11.58 4.34 28.57
CA GLY A 87 -11.29 4.05 27.16
C GLY A 87 -10.28 2.91 26.95
N SER A 88 -9.77 2.30 28.03
CA SER A 88 -8.80 1.20 27.93
C SER A 88 -9.46 -0.05 27.36
N ARG A 89 -8.68 -0.81 26.57
CA ARG A 89 -9.13 -2.06 25.96
C ARG A 89 -8.40 -3.26 26.56
N THR A 90 -9.10 -4.37 26.63
CA THR A 90 -8.53 -5.69 26.92
C THR A 90 -8.95 -6.64 25.82
N ILE A 91 -7.97 -7.26 25.17
CA ILE A 91 -8.21 -8.18 24.05
C ILE A 91 -7.92 -9.59 24.54
N VAL A 92 -8.93 -10.46 24.50
CA VAL A 92 -8.80 -11.89 24.80
C VAL A 92 -8.89 -12.65 23.49
N ASN A 93 -7.78 -13.27 23.08
CA ASN A 93 -7.72 -14.10 21.87
C ASN A 93 -7.97 -15.55 22.25
N HIS A 94 -8.82 -16.23 21.50
CA HIS A 94 -9.08 -17.65 21.63
C HIS A 94 -9.09 -18.28 20.23
N ASN A 95 -8.25 -19.28 20.02
CA ASN A 95 -8.18 -19.97 18.74
C ASN A 95 -7.92 -21.46 18.96
N ASP A 96 -8.88 -22.27 18.55
CA ASP A 96 -8.81 -23.73 18.57
C ASP A 96 -8.55 -24.32 17.18
N LEU A 97 -8.32 -23.49 16.16
CA LEU A 97 -7.95 -23.94 14.82
C LEU A 97 -6.46 -24.31 14.79
N PRO A 98 -6.10 -25.51 14.31
CA PRO A 98 -4.71 -25.85 14.09
C PRO A 98 -4.04 -24.86 13.12
N ASP A 99 -2.85 -24.38 13.50
CA ASP A 99 -2.03 -23.53 12.65
C ASP A 99 -1.73 -24.21 11.31
N MET A 100 -1.45 -23.40 10.29
CA MET A 100 -1.02 -23.88 8.98
C MET A 100 0.29 -24.66 9.09
N THR A 101 0.43 -25.76 8.34
CA THR A 101 1.71 -26.44 8.18
C THR A 101 2.43 -25.97 6.90
N THR A 102 3.75 -26.17 6.83
CA THR A 102 4.53 -25.84 5.63
C THR A 102 4.08 -26.65 4.41
N ASP A 103 3.69 -27.92 4.58
CA ASP A 103 3.21 -28.78 3.49
C ASP A 103 1.87 -28.29 2.93
N GLU A 104 0.96 -27.85 3.80
CA GLU A 104 -0.30 -27.22 3.38
C GLU A 104 -0.06 -25.95 2.57
N PHE A 105 0.87 -25.11 3.03
CA PHE A 105 1.25 -23.91 2.30
C PHE A 105 1.89 -24.23 0.95
N LEU A 106 2.76 -25.24 0.88
CA LEU A 106 3.38 -25.66 -0.37
C LEU A 106 2.35 -26.10 -1.41
N ASN A 107 1.28 -26.79 -1.00
CA ASN A 107 0.18 -27.13 -1.91
C ASN A 107 -0.50 -25.89 -2.51
N VAL A 108 -0.60 -24.80 -1.74
CA VAL A 108 -1.09 -23.51 -2.25
C VAL A 108 -0.10 -22.93 -3.26
N VAL A 109 1.21 -22.93 -2.94
CA VAL A 109 2.27 -22.40 -3.82
C VAL A 109 2.29 -23.11 -5.18
N GLU A 110 2.05 -24.43 -5.22
CA GLU A 110 1.99 -25.18 -6.48
C GLU A 110 0.90 -24.66 -7.44
N ALA A 111 -0.20 -24.11 -6.94
CA ALA A 111 -1.23 -23.49 -7.77
C ALA A 111 -0.77 -22.20 -8.48
N PHE A 112 0.42 -21.68 -8.15
CA PHE A 112 1.03 -20.48 -8.74
C PHE A 112 2.23 -20.77 -9.63
N ARG A 113 2.71 -22.02 -9.63
CA ARG A 113 3.82 -22.43 -10.49
C ARG A 113 3.44 -22.22 -11.96
N GLY A 114 4.25 -21.47 -12.69
CA GLY A 114 4.08 -21.26 -14.14
C GLY A 114 2.97 -20.29 -14.54
N LYS A 115 2.30 -19.59 -13.61
CA LYS A 115 1.30 -18.55 -13.94
C LYS A 115 1.88 -17.27 -14.53
N GLY A 116 3.20 -17.06 -14.41
CA GLY A 116 3.91 -15.88 -14.92
C GLY A 116 3.60 -14.59 -14.14
N GLY A 117 4.45 -13.58 -14.28
CA GLY A 117 4.34 -12.31 -13.57
C GLY A 117 4.89 -12.35 -12.14
N ARG A 118 5.09 -11.19 -11.52
CA ARG A 118 5.59 -11.07 -10.14
C ARG A 118 4.45 -11.30 -9.15
N THR A 119 4.76 -11.82 -7.98
CA THR A 119 3.77 -12.09 -6.93
C THR A 119 4.21 -11.44 -5.64
N TRP A 120 3.26 -10.86 -4.89
CA TRP A 120 3.53 -10.29 -3.57
C TRP A 120 2.90 -11.14 -2.48
N TRP A 121 3.71 -11.57 -1.51
CA TRP A 121 3.30 -12.42 -0.40
C TRP A 121 3.57 -11.75 0.94
N HIS A 122 2.50 -11.36 1.61
CA HIS A 122 2.53 -10.74 2.91
C HIS A 122 2.25 -11.79 3.99
N PHE A 123 3.08 -11.85 5.04
CA PHE A 123 2.95 -12.80 6.14
C PHE A 123 2.92 -12.10 7.50
N GLU A 124 1.98 -12.51 8.35
CA GLU A 124 2.06 -12.26 9.78
C GLU A 124 3.12 -13.17 10.44
N GLY A 125 4.02 -12.59 11.24
CA GLY A 125 5.00 -13.31 12.05
C GLY A 125 4.39 -14.03 13.27
N ARG A 126 3.38 -14.89 13.05
CA ARG A 126 2.69 -15.61 14.12
C ARG A 126 3.46 -16.80 14.65
N VAL A 127 3.81 -17.73 13.77
CA VAL A 127 4.59 -18.94 14.09
C VAL A 127 5.89 -18.84 13.30
N PRO A 128 6.92 -18.15 13.82
CA PRO A 128 8.05 -17.73 13.00
C PRO A 128 8.78 -18.87 12.30
N GLU A 129 8.94 -20.03 12.96
CA GLU A 129 9.56 -21.22 12.37
C GLU A 129 8.81 -21.72 11.12
N THR A 130 7.49 -21.86 11.23
CA THR A 130 6.64 -22.29 10.12
C THR A 130 6.59 -21.24 9.02
N THR A 131 6.42 -19.97 9.37
CA THR A 131 6.38 -18.85 8.40
C THR A 131 7.70 -18.75 7.63
N LEU A 132 8.84 -18.86 8.32
CA LEU A 132 10.16 -18.88 7.69
C LEU A 132 10.30 -20.06 6.72
N SER A 133 9.88 -21.26 7.14
CA SER A 133 9.89 -22.45 6.29
C SER A 133 9.03 -22.25 5.04
N CYS A 134 7.87 -21.58 5.17
CA CYS A 134 6.99 -21.24 4.06
C CYS A 134 7.65 -20.24 3.09
N ILE A 135 8.28 -19.18 3.58
CA ILE A 135 8.98 -18.18 2.74
C ILE A 135 10.13 -18.82 1.96
N LEU A 136 10.95 -19.63 2.62
CA LEU A 136 12.05 -20.34 1.97
C LEU A 136 11.55 -21.34 0.92
N ALA A 137 10.43 -22.01 1.19
CA ALA A 137 9.81 -22.93 0.25
C ALA A 137 9.19 -22.20 -0.96
N LEU A 138 8.50 -21.08 -0.72
CA LEU A 138 7.92 -20.20 -1.74
C LEU A 138 8.97 -19.72 -2.73
N ARG A 139 10.07 -19.15 -2.23
CA ARG A 139 11.19 -18.67 -3.04
C ARG A 139 11.82 -19.78 -3.87
N ARG A 140 12.02 -20.97 -3.28
CA ARG A 140 12.53 -22.14 -4.03
C ARG A 140 11.58 -22.61 -5.12
N ALA A 141 10.26 -22.54 -4.90
CA ALA A 141 9.26 -23.05 -5.83
C ALA A 141 8.99 -22.08 -6.99
N LEU A 142 8.91 -20.78 -6.73
CA LEU A 142 8.54 -19.76 -7.72
C LEU A 142 9.73 -18.94 -8.27
N GLY A 143 10.84 -18.88 -7.53
CA GLY A 143 12.05 -18.13 -7.88
C GLY A 143 12.13 -16.75 -7.20
N ASP A 144 13.35 -16.33 -6.85
CA ASP A 144 13.61 -15.07 -6.14
C ASP A 144 13.20 -13.82 -6.95
N ASP A 145 13.36 -13.84 -8.27
CA ASP A 145 12.99 -12.69 -9.13
C ASP A 145 11.47 -12.50 -9.28
N VAL A 146 10.70 -13.55 -9.00
CA VAL A 146 9.24 -13.60 -9.13
C VAL A 146 8.54 -13.21 -7.84
N VAL A 147 9.15 -13.48 -6.68
CA VAL A 147 8.50 -13.36 -5.38
C VAL A 147 8.98 -12.11 -4.64
N THR A 148 8.04 -11.24 -4.28
CA THR A 148 8.25 -10.22 -3.26
C THR A 148 7.57 -10.66 -1.96
N VAL A 149 8.31 -10.62 -0.86
CA VAL A 149 7.82 -11.01 0.47
C VAL A 149 7.79 -9.80 1.39
N SER A 150 6.66 -9.59 2.05
CA SER A 150 6.57 -8.68 3.18
C SER A 150 6.18 -9.41 4.46
N VAL A 151 6.75 -8.99 5.61
CA VAL A 151 6.49 -9.65 6.89
C VAL A 151 6.19 -8.65 7.99
N GLU A 152 5.28 -9.03 8.89
CA GLU A 152 5.02 -8.30 10.13
C GLU A 152 5.78 -8.91 11.31
N VAL A 153 6.48 -8.05 12.04
CA VAL A 153 7.25 -8.35 13.25
C VAL A 153 6.69 -7.52 14.39
N GLU A 154 5.59 -7.99 14.97
CA GLU A 154 4.83 -7.20 15.94
C GLU A 154 4.94 -7.66 17.39
N ARG A 155 4.89 -8.98 17.64
CA ARG A 155 4.71 -9.52 19.00
C ARG A 155 6.05 -9.93 19.60
N PRO A 156 6.57 -9.19 20.58
CA PRO A 156 7.81 -9.58 21.24
C PRO A 156 7.67 -10.92 21.98
N GLY A 157 8.77 -11.65 22.10
CA GLY A 157 8.83 -12.95 22.77
C GLY A 157 8.60 -14.17 21.89
N ARG A 158 8.26 -14.01 20.61
CA ARG A 158 8.27 -15.11 19.63
C ARG A 158 9.69 -15.30 19.09
N ALA A 159 10.33 -16.42 19.42
CA ALA A 159 11.64 -16.78 18.89
C ALA A 159 11.55 -16.98 17.36
N GLY A 160 12.57 -16.53 16.61
CA GLY A 160 12.62 -16.67 15.15
C GLY A 160 12.17 -15.43 14.36
N LEU A 161 11.70 -14.36 15.01
CA LEU A 161 11.18 -13.17 14.31
C LEU A 161 12.25 -12.38 13.54
N ARG A 162 13.50 -12.35 14.01
CA ARG A 162 14.59 -11.66 13.29
C ARG A 162 15.05 -12.46 12.08
N GLU A 163 15.10 -13.77 12.23
CA GLU A 163 15.37 -14.73 11.15
C GLU A 163 14.31 -14.63 10.06
N LEU A 164 13.04 -14.49 10.47
CA LEU A 164 11.93 -14.22 9.56
C LEU A 164 12.11 -12.88 8.81
N ALA A 165 12.45 -11.81 9.54
CA ALA A 165 12.67 -10.49 8.95
C ALA A 165 13.81 -10.48 7.92
N ALA A 166 14.90 -11.21 8.19
CA ALA A 166 16.07 -11.28 7.32
C ALA A 166 15.78 -11.87 5.92
N GLU A 167 14.72 -12.68 5.78
CA GLU A 167 14.32 -13.29 4.50
C GLU A 167 13.24 -12.49 3.72
N ALA A 168 12.81 -11.34 4.26
CA ALA A 168 11.77 -10.51 3.66
C ALA A 168 12.33 -9.33 2.84
N ASP A 169 11.63 -8.98 1.76
CA ASP A 169 11.95 -7.80 0.94
C ASP A 169 11.41 -6.51 1.58
N VAL A 170 10.32 -6.62 2.36
CA VAL A 170 9.69 -5.52 3.09
C VAL A 170 9.35 -5.94 4.52
N VAL A 171 9.74 -5.16 5.53
CA VAL A 171 9.50 -5.51 6.94
C VAL A 171 8.68 -4.44 7.66
N PHE A 172 7.64 -4.86 8.36
CA PHE A 172 6.80 -4.02 9.21
C PHE A 172 7.07 -4.35 10.69
N TYR A 173 7.64 -3.41 11.42
CA TYR A 173 7.81 -3.50 12.87
C TYR A 173 6.69 -2.75 13.61
N SER A 174 6.36 -3.20 14.80
CA SER A 174 5.47 -2.48 15.71
C SER A 174 6.26 -1.71 16.78
N LYS A 175 5.63 -0.67 17.35
CA LYS A 175 6.15 0.00 18.54
C LYS A 175 6.40 -0.98 19.70
N SER A 176 5.47 -1.91 19.92
CA SER A 176 5.57 -2.91 21.00
C SER A 176 6.78 -3.83 20.83
N TRP A 177 7.11 -4.23 19.60
CA TRP A 177 8.34 -4.97 19.30
C TRP A 177 9.57 -4.13 19.63
N ALA A 178 9.59 -2.87 19.17
CA ALA A 178 10.73 -1.99 19.33
C ALA A 178 11.02 -1.71 20.82
N GLU A 179 9.99 -1.39 21.60
CA GLU A 179 10.10 -1.14 23.04
C GLU A 179 10.59 -2.39 23.79
N ALA A 180 10.10 -3.58 23.43
CA ALA A 180 10.55 -4.83 24.04
C ALA A 180 12.00 -5.21 23.68
N CYS A 181 12.51 -4.73 22.54
CA CYS A 181 13.93 -4.83 22.18
C CYS A 181 14.80 -3.78 22.90
N GLY A 182 14.19 -2.84 23.63
CA GLY A 182 14.88 -1.79 24.36
C GLY A 182 15.12 -0.51 23.54
N TYR A 183 14.52 -0.38 22.35
CA TYR A 183 14.63 0.84 21.56
C TYR A 183 13.71 1.94 22.10
N THR A 184 14.21 3.16 22.12
CA THR A 184 13.49 4.33 22.65
C THR A 184 12.80 5.17 21.58
N SER A 185 13.10 4.94 20.30
CA SER A 185 12.50 5.66 19.19
C SER A 185 12.39 4.78 17.93
N ALA A 186 11.51 5.21 17.01
CA ALA A 186 11.37 4.61 15.69
C ALA A 186 12.68 4.65 14.87
N ASP A 187 13.45 5.74 15.02
CA ASP A 187 14.75 5.93 14.36
C ASP A 187 15.76 4.90 14.86
N ASP A 188 15.90 4.76 16.19
CA ASP A 188 16.83 3.80 16.82
C ASP A 188 16.50 2.36 16.38
N CYS A 189 15.22 1.98 16.46
CA CYS A 189 14.75 0.66 16.06
C CYS A 189 15.13 0.34 14.62
N LEU A 190 14.84 1.24 13.68
CA LEU A 190 15.10 1.00 12.27
C LEU A 190 16.60 1.00 11.94
N ARG A 191 17.39 1.87 12.57
CA ARG A 191 18.84 1.89 12.36
C ARG A 191 19.51 0.60 12.80
N GLU A 192 19.13 0.05 13.95
CA GLU A 192 19.72 -1.17 14.48
C GLU A 192 19.21 -2.42 13.76
N GLU A 193 17.89 -2.59 13.63
CA GLU A 193 17.33 -3.78 12.98
C GLU A 193 17.74 -3.87 11.50
N SER A 194 17.84 -2.74 10.78
CA SER A 194 18.25 -2.75 9.37
C SER A 194 19.67 -3.28 9.11
N LEU A 195 20.54 -3.34 10.13
CA LEU A 195 21.89 -3.91 9.99
C LEU A 195 21.87 -5.41 9.72
N SER A 196 20.77 -6.10 10.09
CA SER A 196 20.64 -7.55 10.00
C SER A 196 19.62 -8.00 8.93
N LEU A 197 19.32 -7.13 7.96
CA LEU A 197 18.31 -7.37 6.92
C LEU A 197 18.96 -7.46 5.53
N PRO A 198 19.58 -8.59 5.16
CA PRO A 198 20.36 -8.71 3.93
C PRO A 198 19.55 -8.63 2.64
N ARG A 199 18.24 -8.95 2.69
CA ARG A 199 17.33 -8.93 1.53
C ARG A 199 16.40 -7.72 1.49
N THR A 200 16.22 -7.04 2.61
CA THR A 200 15.16 -6.04 2.75
C THR A 200 15.49 -4.79 1.96
N SER A 201 14.56 -4.41 1.09
CA SER A 201 14.57 -3.16 0.34
C SER A 201 13.97 -2.01 1.16
N LEU A 202 13.02 -2.31 2.05
CA LEU A 202 12.32 -1.32 2.87
C LEU A 202 11.91 -1.91 4.22
N ALA A 203 12.34 -1.29 5.32
CA ALA A 203 11.86 -1.61 6.66
C ALA A 203 11.12 -0.40 7.23
N MET A 204 10.06 -0.61 8.00
CA MET A 204 9.28 0.45 8.60
C MET A 204 8.79 0.10 9.99
N VAL A 205 8.51 1.12 10.78
CA VAL A 205 7.99 0.96 12.15
C VAL A 205 6.91 1.99 12.40
N THR A 206 5.79 1.54 12.94
CA THR A 206 4.72 2.44 13.43
C THR A 206 5.02 2.88 14.86
N TRP A 207 4.69 4.13 15.20
CA TRP A 207 4.96 4.72 16.51
C TRP A 207 3.74 5.41 17.14
N GLY A 208 2.55 4.86 16.87
CA GLY A 208 1.29 5.34 17.44
C GLY A 208 0.99 6.79 17.04
N ALA A 209 0.74 7.66 18.01
CA ALA A 209 0.39 9.06 17.78
C ALA A 209 1.53 9.88 17.14
N GLU A 210 2.76 9.37 17.09
CA GLU A 210 3.90 10.04 16.44
C GLU A 210 4.01 9.71 14.95
N GLY A 211 3.17 8.79 14.43
CA GLY A 211 3.16 8.39 13.02
C GLY A 211 4.01 7.17 12.75
N ALA A 212 4.77 7.17 11.66
CA ALA A 212 5.62 6.05 11.26
C ALA A 212 6.95 6.53 10.65
N CYS A 213 7.94 5.64 10.66
CA CYS A 213 9.21 5.85 9.97
C CYS A 213 9.48 4.67 9.04
N CYS A 214 10.24 4.90 7.97
CA CYS A 214 10.78 3.84 7.12
C CYS A 214 12.24 4.11 6.77
N ILE A 215 12.99 3.04 6.51
CA ILE A 215 14.39 3.07 6.10
C ILE A 215 14.58 2.14 4.91
N SER A 216 15.33 2.59 3.90
CA SER A 216 15.97 1.70 2.92
C SER A 216 17.25 1.16 3.54
N PRO A 217 17.37 -0.15 3.86
CA PRO A 217 18.60 -0.69 4.47
C PRO A 217 19.84 -0.45 3.59
N LYS A 218 19.66 -0.44 2.26
CA LYS A 218 20.72 -0.20 1.28
C LYS A 218 21.23 1.25 1.31
N ASP A 219 20.32 2.22 1.29
CA ASP A 219 20.67 3.64 1.18
C ASP A 219 20.85 4.30 2.56
N ARG A 220 20.40 3.61 3.62
CA ARG A 220 20.34 4.06 5.01
C ARG A 220 19.63 5.41 5.19
N GLN A 221 18.79 5.76 4.22
CA GLN A 221 17.96 6.95 4.26
C GLN A 221 16.69 6.65 5.03
N LEU A 222 16.48 7.43 6.08
CA LEU A 222 15.29 7.38 6.91
C LEU A 222 14.29 8.42 6.43
N VAL A 223 13.05 8.00 6.23
CA VAL A 223 11.90 8.86 5.95
C VAL A 223 10.95 8.77 7.14
N LYS A 224 10.36 9.90 7.54
CA LYS A 224 9.43 9.99 8.66
C LYS A 224 8.13 10.61 8.16
N SER A 225 7.02 10.05 8.59
CA SER A 225 5.70 10.61 8.36
C SER A 225 4.99 10.78 9.71
N PRO A 226 4.88 12.02 10.22
CA PRO A 226 4.21 12.27 11.50
C PRO A 226 2.68 12.27 11.33
N VAL A 227 1.96 11.98 12.42
CA VAL A 227 0.54 12.35 12.48
C VAL A 227 0.44 13.86 12.62
N GLU A 228 0.09 14.55 11.54
CA GLU A 228 0.12 16.02 11.51
C GLU A 228 -0.91 16.69 12.40
N THR A 229 -2.14 16.17 12.34
CA THR A 229 -3.26 16.70 13.13
C THR A 229 -3.49 15.74 14.29
N PRO A 230 -3.24 16.18 15.55
CA PRO A 230 -3.53 15.36 16.70
C PRO A 230 -4.97 14.88 16.68
N VAL A 231 -5.14 13.57 16.82
CA VAL A 231 -6.45 12.93 16.90
C VAL A 231 -7.15 13.43 18.17
N LYS A 232 -8.24 14.20 18.00
CA LYS A 232 -8.99 14.78 19.13
C LYS A 232 -9.59 13.71 20.05
N GLN A 233 -10.03 12.60 19.46
CA GLN A 233 -10.59 11.47 20.16
C GLN A 233 -10.31 10.19 19.39
N VAL A 234 -9.67 9.23 20.06
CA VAL A 234 -9.54 7.86 19.54
C VAL A 234 -10.86 7.15 19.79
N VAL A 235 -11.55 6.78 18.72
CA VAL A 235 -12.82 6.04 18.76
C VAL A 235 -12.50 4.54 18.81
N ASP A 236 -11.83 4.01 17.79
CA ASP A 236 -11.40 2.62 17.74
C ASP A 236 -10.01 2.43 17.14
N SER A 237 -9.08 1.85 17.90
CA SER A 237 -7.69 1.60 17.49
C SER A 237 -7.43 0.20 16.95
N VAL A 238 -8.42 -0.70 16.97
CA VAL A 238 -8.27 -2.11 16.60
C VAL A 238 -7.94 -2.25 15.11
N GLY A 239 -6.82 -2.89 14.74
CA GLY A 239 -6.41 -3.00 13.34
C GLY A 239 -5.95 -1.69 12.70
N ALA A 240 -5.56 -0.67 13.49
CA ALA A 240 -4.89 0.52 12.96
C ALA A 240 -3.52 0.18 12.34
N GLY A 241 -2.80 -0.80 12.91
CA GLY A 241 -1.58 -1.37 12.33
C GLY A 241 -1.86 -2.03 10.98
N ASP A 242 -2.83 -2.96 10.93
CA ASP A 242 -3.25 -3.63 9.69
C ASP A 242 -3.71 -2.64 8.61
N THR A 243 -4.36 -1.55 9.02
CA THR A 243 -4.77 -0.45 8.12
C THR A 243 -3.56 0.28 7.55
N PHE A 244 -2.55 0.57 8.39
CA PHE A 244 -1.28 1.13 7.93
C PHE A 244 -0.58 0.18 6.94
N VAL A 245 -0.52 -1.12 7.24
CA VAL A 245 0.04 -2.14 6.34
C VAL A 245 -0.71 -2.16 5.02
N ALA A 246 -2.04 -2.14 5.04
CA ALA A 246 -2.86 -2.08 3.83
C ALA A 246 -2.56 -0.82 2.99
N GLY A 247 -2.41 0.35 3.63
CA GLY A 247 -2.02 1.60 2.95
C GLY A 247 -0.63 1.53 2.33
N MET A 248 0.34 0.94 3.01
CA MET A 248 1.69 0.73 2.49
C MET A 248 1.69 -0.25 1.31
N LEU A 249 1.00 -1.38 1.42
CA LEU A 249 0.88 -2.35 0.33
C LEU A 249 0.20 -1.72 -0.88
N TYR A 250 -0.85 -0.92 -0.68
CA TYR A 250 -1.49 -0.16 -1.75
C TYR A 250 -0.51 0.77 -2.47
N GLY A 251 0.26 1.57 -1.71
CA GLY A 251 1.28 2.46 -2.28
C GLY A 251 2.38 1.71 -3.04
N LEU A 252 2.92 0.65 -2.44
CA LEU A 252 4.04 -0.11 -3.00
C LEU A 252 3.66 -0.98 -4.19
N ILE A 253 2.40 -1.41 -4.30
CA ILE A 253 1.96 -2.37 -5.33
C ILE A 253 1.12 -1.67 -6.40
N CYS A 254 0.11 -0.91 -5.99
CA CYS A 254 -0.89 -0.33 -6.88
C CYS A 254 -0.51 1.06 -7.40
N GLN A 255 0.45 1.72 -6.72
CA GLN A 255 0.94 3.06 -7.05
C GLN A 255 2.44 3.10 -7.35
N ALA A 256 3.06 1.94 -7.61
CA ALA A 256 4.51 1.82 -7.78
C ALA A 256 5.10 2.75 -8.85
N ASP A 257 4.33 3.10 -9.88
CA ASP A 257 4.77 4.00 -10.97
C ASP A 257 4.50 5.49 -10.68
N ALA A 258 3.67 5.79 -9.67
CA ALA A 258 3.19 7.13 -9.38
C ALA A 258 3.71 7.69 -8.04
N TRP A 259 3.93 6.83 -7.06
CA TRP A 259 4.26 7.21 -5.69
C TRP A 259 5.70 6.80 -5.36
N ASP A 260 6.39 7.69 -4.65
CA ASP A 260 7.62 7.31 -3.96
C ASP A 260 7.29 6.71 -2.58
N VAL A 261 8.33 6.28 -1.87
CA VAL A 261 8.20 5.71 -0.53
C VAL A 261 7.63 6.71 0.46
N THR A 262 7.98 8.00 0.34
CA THR A 262 7.48 9.06 1.24
C THR A 262 5.97 9.22 1.09
N HIS A 263 5.47 9.30 -0.15
CA HIS A 263 4.06 9.39 -0.44
C HIS A 263 3.30 8.16 0.06
N SER A 264 3.84 6.95 -0.16
CA SER A 264 3.25 5.72 0.35
C SER A 264 3.15 5.73 1.89
N LEU A 265 4.20 6.21 2.56
CA LEU A 265 4.24 6.34 4.03
C LEU A 265 3.22 7.34 4.53
N ASP A 266 3.15 8.53 3.93
CA ASP A 266 2.19 9.58 4.31
C ASP A 266 0.75 9.12 4.12
N PHE A 267 0.47 8.44 3.01
CA PHE A 267 -0.84 7.86 2.75
C PHE A 267 -1.22 6.81 3.81
N ALA A 268 -0.30 5.90 4.14
CA ALA A 268 -0.53 4.86 5.13
C ALA A 268 -0.77 5.44 6.55
N VAL A 269 -0.02 6.47 6.93
CA VAL A 269 -0.22 7.19 8.21
C VAL A 269 -1.56 7.91 8.22
N ALA A 270 -1.93 8.61 7.14
CA ALA A 270 -3.21 9.29 7.04
C ALA A 270 -4.39 8.31 7.12
N LEU A 271 -4.29 7.16 6.44
CA LEU A 271 -5.31 6.12 6.44
C LEU A 271 -5.49 5.49 7.83
N ALA A 272 -4.39 5.15 8.51
CA ALA A 272 -4.45 4.64 9.88
C ALA A 272 -4.97 5.70 10.88
N THR A 273 -4.61 6.96 10.68
CA THR A 273 -5.12 8.10 11.47
C THR A 273 -6.62 8.27 11.29
N LEU A 274 -7.12 8.10 10.07
CA LEU A 274 -8.56 8.12 9.79
C LEU A 274 -9.29 6.94 10.44
N LYS A 275 -8.66 5.76 10.43
CA LYS A 275 -9.19 4.55 11.06
C LYS A 275 -9.37 4.72 12.57
N VAL A 276 -8.43 5.34 13.26
CA VAL A 276 -8.54 5.49 14.73
C VAL A 276 -9.69 6.39 15.18
N GLN A 277 -10.29 7.15 14.27
CA GLN A 277 -11.35 8.13 14.53
C GLN A 277 -12.77 7.61 14.26
N ARG A 278 -12.93 6.33 13.93
CA ARG A 278 -14.23 5.69 13.62
C ARG A 278 -14.27 4.28 14.18
N GLU A 279 -15.46 3.68 14.25
CA GLU A 279 -15.63 2.25 14.55
C GLU A 279 -15.51 1.41 13.27
N GLY A 280 -14.82 0.27 13.36
CA GLY A 280 -14.64 -0.65 12.23
C GLY A 280 -13.85 -0.07 11.06
N PHE A 281 -13.99 -0.70 9.90
CA PHE A 281 -13.23 -0.36 8.69
C PHE A 281 -14.08 0.20 7.55
N GLY A 282 -15.42 0.23 7.68
CA GLY A 282 -16.33 0.64 6.62
C GLY A 282 -16.08 2.05 6.11
N GLY A 283 -16.08 2.23 4.79
CA GLY A 283 -15.94 3.52 4.11
C GLY A 283 -14.56 4.17 4.21
N LEU A 284 -13.54 3.48 4.72
CA LEU A 284 -12.18 4.02 4.80
C LEU A 284 -11.60 4.36 3.43
N GLY A 285 -11.82 3.50 2.43
CA GLY A 285 -11.31 3.74 1.08
C GLY A 285 -11.98 4.91 0.38
N ASP A 286 -13.27 5.15 0.66
CA ASP A 286 -14.04 6.26 0.09
C ASP A 286 -13.67 7.60 0.76
N ASP A 287 -13.48 7.57 2.08
CA ASP A 287 -13.24 8.78 2.86
C ASP A 287 -11.78 9.28 2.80
N ILE A 288 -10.82 8.38 2.51
CA ILE A 288 -9.42 8.78 2.39
C ILE A 288 -9.23 9.55 1.08
N ARG A 289 -8.98 10.86 1.17
CA ARG A 289 -8.77 11.72 -0.02
C ARG A 289 -7.30 11.77 -0.39
N GLN A 290 -6.96 11.69 -1.69
CA GLN A 290 -5.57 11.93 -2.15
C GLN A 290 -5.07 13.32 -1.74
N ASP A 291 -5.96 14.33 -1.79
CA ASP A 291 -5.65 15.72 -1.41
C ASP A 291 -5.49 15.94 0.10
N ALA A 292 -5.77 14.94 0.95
CA ALA A 292 -5.43 15.04 2.37
C ALA A 292 -3.92 15.23 2.60
N LEU A 293 -3.11 14.96 1.58
CA LEU A 293 -1.68 15.23 1.52
C LEU A 293 -1.34 16.67 1.05
N ALA A 294 -2.23 17.37 0.34
CA ALA A 294 -1.99 18.73 -0.14
C ALA A 294 -2.08 19.79 0.98
N ALA A 295 -2.65 19.44 2.13
CA ALA A 295 -2.57 20.26 3.34
C ALA A 295 -1.13 20.40 3.88
N LEU A 296 -0.19 19.53 3.46
CA LEU A 296 1.21 19.52 3.90
C LEU A 296 2.13 20.55 3.22
N VAL A 297 1.79 21.02 2.02
CA VAL A 297 2.69 21.96 1.30
C VAL A 297 2.55 23.40 1.82
N VAL A 298 1.47 23.72 2.53
CA VAL A 298 1.21 25.10 2.99
C VAL A 298 1.98 25.44 4.28
N ILE A 299 2.44 24.47 5.06
CA ILE A 299 3.09 24.72 6.37
C ILE A 299 4.61 24.89 6.26
N SER A 300 5.24 24.44 5.16
CA SER A 300 6.68 24.59 4.92
C SER A 300 7.08 25.83 4.09
N GLY A 301 6.12 26.68 3.71
CA GLY A 301 6.35 27.94 2.98
C GLY A 301 6.53 29.20 3.86
N GLY A 302 6.65 29.04 5.18
CA GLY A 302 6.89 30.16 6.09
C GLY A 302 8.37 30.56 6.13
N VAL A 303 8.80 31.42 5.19
CA VAL A 303 9.82 32.47 5.30
C VAL A 303 10.36 32.78 3.88
N THR A 304 9.81 33.82 3.25
CA THR A 304 10.56 34.99 2.73
C THR A 304 9.64 35.90 1.90
N GLY A 305 9.60 37.19 2.25
CA GLY A 305 9.43 38.29 1.30
C GLY A 305 8.02 38.63 0.81
N ARG A 306 7.46 39.71 1.34
CA ARG A 306 6.37 40.51 0.72
C ARG A 306 6.63 40.74 -0.78
N ALA A 307 5.67 40.35 -1.62
CA ALA A 307 5.37 41.03 -2.88
C ALA A 307 3.88 40.85 -3.22
N ASN A 308 3.23 41.94 -3.59
CA ASN A 308 1.79 42.13 -3.71
C ASN A 308 1.09 41.16 -4.67
N MET A 309 0.08 40.41 -4.18
CA MET A 309 -1.02 39.91 -5.00
C MET A 309 -2.20 40.89 -4.91
N HIS A 310 -2.15 41.93 -5.73
CA HIS A 310 -3.31 42.75 -6.09
C HIS A 310 -3.14 43.19 -7.55
N SER A 311 -3.50 42.32 -8.49
CA SER A 311 -4.06 42.64 -9.83
C SER A 311 -3.93 41.40 -10.72
N CYS A 312 -5.04 40.71 -10.97
CA CYS A 312 -5.37 39.90 -12.16
C CYS A 312 -6.46 38.88 -11.78
N ALA A 313 -7.60 39.37 -11.31
CA ALA A 313 -8.82 38.57 -11.17
C ALA A 313 -10.08 39.40 -11.44
N ALA A 314 -9.97 40.46 -12.26
CA ALA A 314 -11.06 41.40 -12.51
C ALA A 314 -11.39 41.66 -14.01
N ASP A 315 -10.69 41.05 -14.97
CA ASP A 315 -10.88 41.35 -16.41
C ASP A 315 -11.36 40.16 -17.27
N ALA A 316 -12.06 39.18 -16.68
CA ALA A 316 -12.61 38.03 -17.43
C ALA A 316 -14.10 37.77 -17.20
N LEU A 317 -14.88 38.79 -16.84
CA LEU A 317 -16.32 38.64 -16.57
C LEU A 317 -17.20 39.80 -17.08
N MET A 318 -16.78 40.49 -18.14
CA MET A 318 -17.67 41.34 -18.94
C MET A 318 -17.34 41.19 -20.42
N GLN A 319 -18.12 40.37 -21.13
CA GLN A 319 -18.56 40.57 -22.52
C GLN A 319 -19.33 39.33 -22.99
N LEU A 320 -20.60 39.24 -22.59
CA LEU A 320 -21.61 38.40 -23.24
C LEU A 320 -22.99 39.07 -23.12
N GLU A 321 -23.20 40.17 -23.84
CA GLU A 321 -24.54 40.65 -24.22
C GLU A 321 -24.47 41.23 -25.65
N ASP A 322 -24.88 40.43 -26.64
CA ASP A 322 -25.89 40.77 -27.67
C ASP A 322 -25.72 39.95 -28.99
N GLY A 323 -26.79 39.24 -29.37
CA GLY A 323 -27.21 39.08 -30.77
C GLY A 323 -26.71 37.88 -31.62
N ALA A 324 -27.34 36.70 -31.46
CA ALA A 324 -27.79 35.65 -32.41
C ALA A 324 -27.27 35.53 -33.89
N PRO A 325 -27.47 34.40 -34.64
CA PRO A 325 -27.69 32.97 -34.26
C PRO A 325 -26.88 31.91 -35.09
N HIS A 326 -26.98 30.64 -34.66
CA HIS A 326 -26.71 29.36 -35.37
C HIS A 326 -25.26 28.99 -35.79
N THR A 327 -24.69 27.94 -35.14
CA THR A 327 -24.22 26.66 -35.75
C THR A 327 -23.55 25.74 -34.72
N GLY A 328 -24.05 24.49 -34.58
CA GLY A 328 -23.34 23.22 -34.29
C GLY A 328 -22.46 23.01 -33.02
N PRO A 329 -22.48 21.81 -32.39
CA PRO A 329 -21.65 21.50 -31.21
C PRO A 329 -20.23 21.10 -31.64
N ALA A 330 -19.30 22.05 -31.69
CA ALA A 330 -17.88 21.75 -31.94
C ALA A 330 -16.86 22.71 -31.30
N THR A 331 -17.28 23.57 -30.35
CA THR A 331 -16.42 24.65 -29.83
C THR A 331 -16.21 24.66 -28.32
N ALA A 332 -16.71 23.68 -27.57
CA ALA A 332 -16.42 23.53 -26.14
C ALA A 332 -15.08 22.82 -25.84
N ASN A 333 -14.40 22.25 -26.85
CA ASN A 333 -13.20 21.41 -26.64
C ASN A 333 -11.86 22.10 -26.95
N LYS A 334 -11.85 23.42 -27.18
CA LYS A 334 -10.61 24.18 -27.45
C LYS A 334 -10.14 25.08 -26.30
N ALA A 335 -10.99 25.38 -25.32
CA ALA A 335 -10.59 26.15 -24.14
C ALA A 335 -9.93 25.26 -23.06
N ALA A 336 -10.29 23.98 -22.96
CA ALA A 336 -9.69 23.04 -22.01
C ALA A 336 -8.28 22.55 -22.42
N CYS A 337 -7.98 22.48 -23.73
CA CYS A 337 -6.64 22.11 -24.22
C CYS A 337 -5.58 23.21 -24.07
N GLY A 338 -5.98 24.48 -23.91
CA GLY A 338 -5.05 25.61 -23.77
C GLY A 338 -4.43 25.74 -22.38
N LEU A 339 -5.09 25.22 -21.33
CA LEU A 339 -4.62 25.34 -19.95
C LEU A 339 -3.65 24.21 -19.56
N LEU A 340 -3.78 23.02 -20.17
CA LEU A 340 -2.90 21.87 -19.92
C LEU A 340 -1.52 21.98 -20.59
N GLN A 341 -1.38 22.78 -21.65
CA GLN A 341 -0.07 23.00 -22.30
C GLN A 341 0.82 24.02 -21.56
N LEU A 342 0.27 24.82 -20.63
CA LEU A 342 1.04 25.81 -19.90
C LEU A 342 1.75 25.25 -18.65
N ILE A 343 1.29 24.10 -18.12
CA ILE A 343 1.86 23.49 -16.91
C ILE A 343 3.05 22.57 -17.23
N VAL A 344 3.14 22.05 -18.47
CA VAL A 344 4.25 21.17 -18.89
C VAL A 344 5.50 21.94 -19.36
N ALA A 345 5.39 23.25 -19.62
CA ALA A 345 6.51 24.06 -20.15
C ALA A 345 7.46 24.64 -19.07
N TYR A 346 7.15 24.54 -17.77
CA TYR A 346 7.92 25.24 -16.72
C TYR A 346 8.98 24.41 -15.99
N ARG A 347 9.35 23.20 -16.47
CA ARG A 347 10.35 22.36 -15.80
C ARG A 347 11.58 21.94 -16.62
N MET A 348 11.85 22.60 -17.74
CA MET A 348 13.05 22.37 -18.54
C MET A 348 13.65 23.69 -19.05
N ALA A 349 14.37 24.41 -18.19
CA ALA A 349 15.22 25.52 -18.62
C ALA A 349 16.51 25.56 -17.77
N PRO A 350 17.69 25.23 -18.35
CA PRO A 350 18.96 25.48 -17.67
C PRO A 350 19.30 26.98 -17.74
N ARG A 351 19.61 27.58 -16.58
CA ARG A 351 20.05 28.97 -16.45
C ARG A 351 21.35 29.21 -17.26
N PRO A 352 21.49 30.30 -18.04
CA PRO A 352 22.76 30.63 -18.69
C PRO A 352 23.53 31.78 -18.00
N ASN A 353 24.83 31.84 -18.32
CA ASN A 353 25.85 32.91 -18.17
C ASN A 353 26.78 32.83 -16.93
N ARG A 354 28.11 33.02 -17.01
CA ARG A 354 29.06 33.36 -18.10
C ARG A 354 30.51 33.28 -17.58
N ARG A 355 31.47 33.10 -18.53
CA ARG A 355 32.92 33.47 -18.55
C ARG A 355 33.99 32.49 -18.00
N LEU A 356 34.80 31.88 -18.89
CA LEU A 356 36.17 32.32 -19.29
C LEU A 356 37.01 31.19 -19.96
N LEU A 357 37.24 31.33 -21.28
CA LEU A 357 38.48 31.12 -22.08
C LEU A 357 39.61 30.16 -21.60
N ARG A 358 39.90 29.07 -22.35
CA ARG A 358 41.03 28.88 -23.33
C ARG A 358 41.46 27.40 -23.54
N LYS A 359 41.38 26.97 -24.81
CA LYS A 359 42.25 26.10 -25.67
C LYS A 359 42.84 24.74 -25.21
N GLN A 360 42.56 23.74 -26.09
CA GLN A 360 43.36 22.56 -26.55
C GLN A 360 43.60 21.41 -25.55
N LYS A 361 43.55 20.10 -25.87
CA LYS A 361 43.67 19.32 -27.13
C LYS A 361 43.10 17.88 -26.92
N ARG A 362 42.51 17.30 -27.97
CA ARG A 362 42.39 15.87 -28.39
C ARG A 362 41.84 14.79 -27.43
N GLY A 363 40.82 14.07 -27.91
CA GLY A 363 40.41 12.71 -27.53
C GLY A 363 38.96 12.41 -27.92
N GLU A 364 38.73 11.34 -28.69
CA GLU A 364 37.48 10.91 -29.38
C GLU A 364 36.26 10.72 -28.44
N VAL A 365 34.99 10.74 -28.89
CA VAL A 365 34.27 9.65 -29.60
C VAL A 365 33.05 10.18 -30.39
N ILE A 366 32.73 9.43 -31.44
CA ILE A 366 31.95 9.65 -32.66
C ILE A 366 30.43 9.82 -32.46
N TRP A 367 29.82 10.72 -33.26
CA TRP A 367 28.37 10.79 -33.54
C TRP A 367 28.08 10.19 -34.93
N ALA A 368 26.98 9.45 -35.08
CA ALA A 368 26.31 9.30 -36.38
C ALA A 368 24.81 9.01 -36.22
N VAL A 369 24.02 9.91 -36.80
CA VAL A 369 22.61 9.74 -37.19
C VAL A 369 22.62 9.47 -38.70
N ALA A 370 21.93 8.44 -39.20
CA ALA A 370 21.36 8.44 -40.55
C ALA A 370 20.34 7.32 -40.80
N THR A 371 19.37 7.70 -41.62
CA THR A 371 18.13 7.11 -42.14
C THR A 371 18.22 5.81 -42.98
N VAL A 372 17.05 5.16 -43.08
CA VAL A 372 16.63 3.85 -43.64
C VAL A 372 16.79 3.68 -45.18
N PRO A 373 16.87 2.43 -45.69
CA PRO A 373 15.85 2.00 -46.67
C PRO A 373 15.29 0.57 -46.44
N LEU A 374 14.02 0.37 -46.86
CA LEU A 374 13.23 -0.86 -46.80
C LEU A 374 13.84 -2.04 -47.59
N CYS A 375 13.77 -3.24 -47.00
CA CYS A 375 13.50 -4.48 -47.72
C CYS A 375 12.47 -5.33 -46.93
N VAL A 376 11.57 -6.02 -47.64
CA VAL A 376 10.26 -6.48 -47.17
C VAL A 376 10.24 -7.99 -46.88
N ARG A 377 9.91 -8.33 -45.60
CA ARG A 377 9.13 -9.48 -45.04
C ARG A 377 9.69 -10.94 -45.02
N PRO A 378 9.14 -11.87 -44.18
CA PRO A 378 8.09 -11.71 -43.14
C PRO A 378 8.33 -12.41 -41.75
N HIS A 379 7.46 -12.04 -40.79
CA HIS A 379 7.03 -12.74 -39.56
C HIS A 379 7.79 -12.55 -38.23
N MET A 380 7.38 -11.56 -37.42
CA MET A 380 6.71 -11.73 -36.11
C MET A 380 6.25 -10.35 -35.56
N PRO A 381 5.16 -10.29 -34.76
CA PRO A 381 4.49 -9.04 -34.43
C PRO A 381 5.14 -8.28 -33.26
N ALA A 382 4.91 -6.97 -33.26
CA ALA A 382 5.31 -6.05 -32.20
C ALA A 382 4.50 -6.26 -30.92
N SER A 383 5.17 -6.59 -29.82
CA SER A 383 4.69 -6.36 -28.45
C SER A 383 5.82 -6.65 -27.45
N GLU A 384 6.73 -5.71 -27.24
CA GLU A 384 7.71 -5.81 -26.14
C GLU A 384 8.22 -4.42 -25.78
N VAL A 385 7.38 -3.65 -25.12
CA VAL A 385 7.79 -2.45 -24.39
C VAL A 385 7.07 -2.48 -23.03
N CYS A 386 7.87 -2.69 -21.98
CA CYS A 386 7.59 -2.53 -20.55
C CYS A 386 6.42 -3.37 -19.95
N ARG A 387 6.74 -4.60 -19.51
CA ARG A 387 5.88 -5.44 -18.66
C ARG A 387 6.56 -5.95 -17.37
N GLU A 388 7.73 -5.41 -16.99
CA GLU A 388 8.58 -6.03 -15.95
C GLU A 388 8.25 -5.65 -14.49
N ASN A 389 7.36 -4.69 -14.23
CA ASN A 389 7.02 -4.27 -12.86
C ASN A 389 5.61 -4.69 -12.39
N PHE A 390 4.88 -5.46 -13.19
CA PHE A 390 3.51 -5.82 -12.86
C PHE A 390 3.45 -6.93 -11.81
N VAL A 391 2.75 -6.67 -10.69
CA VAL A 391 2.41 -7.63 -9.63
C VAL A 391 0.93 -7.97 -9.74
N PRO A 392 0.54 -9.00 -10.52
CA PRO A 392 -0.86 -9.39 -10.70
C PRO A 392 -1.56 -9.91 -9.44
N PHE A 393 -0.80 -10.31 -8.41
CA PHE A 393 -1.33 -11.04 -7.28
C PHE A 393 -0.81 -10.50 -5.95
N ILE A 394 -1.73 -10.17 -5.04
CA ILE A 394 -1.44 -9.92 -3.62
C ILE A 394 -1.96 -11.09 -2.81
N TRP A 395 -1.04 -11.70 -2.08
CA TRP A 395 -1.29 -12.75 -1.12
C TRP A 395 -1.12 -12.15 0.26
N ILE A 396 -2.17 -12.25 1.08
CA ILE A 396 -2.06 -11.97 2.50
C ILE A 396 -2.27 -13.30 3.21
N TYR A 397 -1.16 -13.85 3.70
CA TYR A 397 -1.21 -14.88 4.71
C TYR A 397 -1.54 -14.21 6.05
N CYS A 398 -2.77 -14.45 6.51
CA CYS A 398 -3.21 -14.13 7.85
C CYS A 398 -3.37 -15.45 8.57
N SER A 399 -2.60 -15.65 9.62
CA SER A 399 -2.59 -16.92 10.36
C SER A 399 -3.89 -17.14 11.16
N GLU A 400 -4.67 -16.08 11.37
CA GLU A 400 -6.03 -16.12 11.89
C GLU A 400 -6.94 -15.16 11.11
N THR A 401 -8.00 -15.66 10.50
CA THR A 401 -9.15 -14.78 10.18
C THR A 401 -9.99 -14.69 11.45
N VAL A 402 -9.75 -13.64 12.22
CA VAL A 402 -10.33 -13.48 13.56
C VAL A 402 -11.74 -12.92 13.47
N TRP A 403 -12.69 -13.60 14.09
CA TRP A 403 -13.97 -12.99 14.42
C TRP A 403 -13.82 -12.07 15.63
N VAL A 404 -13.99 -10.76 15.41
CA VAL A 404 -13.89 -9.75 16.47
C VAL A 404 -15.26 -9.47 17.05
N THR A 405 -15.42 -9.67 18.36
CA THR A 405 -16.62 -9.26 19.09
C THR A 405 -16.26 -8.22 20.14
N GLU A 406 -16.78 -7.00 20.00
CA GLU A 406 -16.54 -5.92 20.96
C GLU A 406 -17.67 -5.86 22.00
N TYR A 407 -17.28 -5.84 23.28
CA TYR A 407 -18.16 -5.64 24.43
C TYR A 407 -17.79 -4.32 25.10
N THR A 408 -18.78 -3.45 25.26
CA THR A 408 -18.64 -2.25 26.09
C THR A 408 -19.23 -2.53 27.47
N TYR A 409 -18.46 -2.26 28.52
CA TYR A 409 -18.91 -2.51 29.89
C TYR A 409 -18.69 -1.31 30.81
N ARG A 410 -19.61 -1.16 31.76
CA ARG A 410 -19.57 -0.16 32.83
C ARG A 410 -19.64 -0.91 34.16
N TRP A 411 -18.59 -0.84 34.97
CA TRP A 411 -18.65 -1.37 36.33
C TRP A 411 -19.69 -0.55 37.12
N ALA A 412 -20.77 -1.20 37.55
CA ALA A 412 -21.64 -0.63 38.57
C ALA A 412 -20.81 -0.50 39.86
N LYS A 413 -20.68 0.73 40.36
CA LYS A 413 -19.99 1.00 41.64
C LYS A 413 -20.79 0.48 42.81
#